data_AF-A0A6N4TL21-F1
#
_entry.id   AF-A0A6N4TL21-F1
#
_cell.length_a   1.000
_cell.length_b   1.000
_cell.length_c   1.000
_cell.angle_alpha   90.00
_cell.angle_beta   90.00
_cell.angle_gamma   90.00
#
_symmetry.space_group_name_H-M   'P 1'
#
loop_
_entity.id
_entity.type
_entity.pdbx_description
1 polymer ?
#
loop_
_entity_poly.entity_id
_entity_poly.type
_entity_poly.pdbx_seq_one_letter_code
_entity_poly.pdbx_strand_id
1 'polypeptide(L)'
;MNETANLKKEIRRISLSLSVAAALISSVIFKDSFSSIGVGILIGTLSGLIGFNMIVRMSESIELYEDASKAGYAGYLRRYVIYALIFGLSAWRGVNVIALLAGMLCHKASILLYVFLHRKEDD
;
A
#
# COMPACT_ATOMS: atom_id res chain seq x y z
N MET A 1 -15.98 -18.64 -1.78
CA MET A 1 -14.90 -18.39 -2.77
C MET A 1 -14.89 -16.95 -3.36
N ASN A 2 -15.90 -16.09 -3.11
CA ASN A 2 -15.99 -14.74 -3.70
C ASN A 2 -15.56 -13.60 -2.73
N GLU A 3 -15.44 -13.89 -1.43
CA GLU A 3 -15.29 -12.89 -0.36
C GLU A 3 -13.87 -12.30 -0.30
N THR A 4 -12.84 -13.14 -0.39
CA THR A 4 -11.43 -12.68 -0.43
C THR A 4 -11.14 -11.85 -1.68
N ALA A 5 -11.76 -12.17 -2.81
CA ALA A 5 -11.63 -11.40 -4.05
C ALA A 5 -12.30 -10.02 -3.91
N ASN A 6 -13.48 -9.97 -3.30
CA ASN A 6 -14.19 -8.72 -3.01
C ASN A 6 -13.39 -7.83 -2.04
N LEU A 7 -12.88 -8.41 -0.94
CA LEU A 7 -12.00 -7.71 0.00
C LEU A 7 -10.80 -7.06 -0.70
N LYS A 8 -10.07 -7.83 -1.52
CA LYS A 8 -8.89 -7.30 -2.25
C LYS A 8 -9.27 -6.17 -3.18
N LYS A 9 -10.39 -6.30 -3.90
CA LYS A 9 -10.88 -5.31 -4.86
C LYS A 9 -11.30 -4.03 -4.16
N GLU A 10 -11.97 -4.14 -3.02
CA GLU A 10 -12.46 -3.01 -2.26
C GLU A 10 -11.34 -2.23 -1.56
N ILE A 11 -10.42 -2.92 -0.87
CA ILE A 11 -9.24 -2.28 -0.28
C ILE A 11 -8.44 -1.54 -1.34
N ARG A 12 -8.26 -2.14 -2.53
CA ARG A 12 -7.59 -1.48 -3.66
C ARG A 12 -8.32 -0.22 -4.11
N ARG A 13 -9.65 -0.29 -4.23
CA ARG A 13 -10.47 0.87 -4.61
C ARG A 13 -10.34 2.00 -3.59
N ILE A 14 -10.51 1.70 -2.30
CA ILE A 14 -10.40 2.68 -1.22
C ILE A 14 -8.99 3.28 -1.18
N SER A 15 -7.94 2.46 -1.31
CA SER A 15 -6.55 2.92 -1.40
C SER A 15 -6.34 3.96 -2.50
N LEU A 16 -6.82 3.65 -3.71
CA LEU A 16 -6.67 4.53 -4.86
C LEU A 16 -7.48 5.81 -4.67
N SER A 17 -8.74 5.72 -4.22
CA SER A 17 -9.57 6.88 -3.93
C SER A 17 -8.93 7.81 -2.89
N LEU A 18 -8.43 7.27 -1.79
CA LEU A 18 -7.72 8.05 -0.76
C LEU A 18 -6.46 8.72 -1.32
N SER A 19 -5.68 7.99 -2.12
CA SER A 19 -4.44 8.52 -2.69
C SER A 19 -4.69 9.64 -3.70
N VAL A 20 -5.72 9.53 -4.53
CA VAL A 20 -6.11 10.57 -5.49
C VAL A 20 -6.61 11.80 -4.74
N ALA A 21 -7.46 11.62 -3.73
CA ALA A 21 -7.91 12.72 -2.89
C ALA A 21 -6.73 13.43 -2.20
N ALA A 22 -5.81 12.67 -1.60
CA ALA A 22 -4.62 13.21 -0.95
C ALA A 22 -3.70 13.94 -1.94
N ALA A 23 -3.50 13.40 -3.16
CA ALA A 23 -2.71 14.04 -4.20
C ALA A 23 -3.35 15.36 -4.68
N LEU A 24 -4.68 15.40 -4.87
CA LEU A 24 -5.40 16.63 -5.22
C LEU A 24 -5.37 17.68 -4.11
N ILE A 25 -5.53 17.28 -2.85
CA ILE A 25 -5.39 18.20 -1.71
C ILE A 25 -3.96 18.77 -1.67
N SER A 26 -2.96 17.91 -1.90
CA SER A 26 -1.56 18.36 -1.95
C SER A 26 -1.29 19.36 -3.08
N SER A 27 -1.99 19.25 -4.21
CA SER A 27 -1.82 20.18 -5.34
C SER A 27 -2.37 21.57 -5.04
N VAL A 28 -3.41 21.66 -4.23
CA VAL A 28 -4.00 22.95 -3.82
C VAL A 28 -3.13 23.64 -2.76
N ILE A 29 -2.58 22.88 -1.82
CA ILE A 29 -1.78 23.39 -0.70
C ILE A 29 -0.34 23.70 -1.12
N PHE A 30 0.30 22.81 -1.89
CA PHE A 30 1.71 22.89 -2.26
C PHE A 30 1.89 23.15 -3.76
N LYS A 31 1.36 24.27 -4.24
CA LYS A 31 1.26 24.61 -5.67
C LYS A 31 2.58 24.48 -6.44
N ASP A 32 3.69 24.90 -5.87
CA ASP A 32 5.01 24.88 -6.54
C ASP A 32 5.73 23.51 -6.47
N SER A 33 5.26 22.60 -5.61
CA SER A 33 5.90 21.30 -5.33
C SER A 33 5.06 20.10 -5.76
N PHE A 34 4.00 20.33 -6.55
CA PHE A 34 3.03 19.29 -6.93
C PHE A 34 3.69 18.08 -7.59
N SER A 35 4.65 18.30 -8.50
CA SER A 35 5.34 17.22 -9.21
C SER A 35 6.10 16.27 -8.27
N SER A 36 6.61 16.76 -7.13
CA SER A 36 7.34 15.93 -6.17
C SER A 36 6.40 15.30 -5.12
N ILE A 37 5.45 16.08 -4.59
CA ILE A 37 4.58 15.63 -3.48
C ILE A 37 3.43 14.77 -4.00
N GLY A 38 2.68 15.22 -5.01
CA GLY A 38 1.54 14.47 -5.54
C GLY A 38 1.97 13.13 -6.13
N VAL A 39 3.05 13.12 -6.91
CA VAL A 39 3.65 11.89 -7.45
C VAL A 39 4.16 10.99 -6.34
N GLY A 40 4.79 11.54 -5.30
CA GLY A 40 5.23 10.77 -4.14
C GLY A 40 4.09 10.03 -3.44
N ILE A 41 2.95 10.69 -3.24
CA ILE A 41 1.76 10.06 -2.66
C ILE A 41 1.31 8.88 -3.53
N LEU A 42 1.20 9.07 -4.85
CA LEU A 42 0.77 8.00 -5.76
C LEU A 42 1.74 6.81 -5.77
N ILE A 43 3.05 7.07 -5.87
CA ILE A 43 4.09 6.01 -5.82
C ILE A 43 4.05 5.28 -4.47
N GLY A 44 3.92 6.01 -3.37
CA GLY A 44 3.81 5.45 -2.02
C GLY A 44 2.62 4.50 -1.89
N THR A 45 1.44 4.91 -2.38
CA THR A 45 0.24 4.07 -2.36
C THR A 45 0.40 2.83 -3.23
N LEU A 46 0.93 2.97 -4.45
CA LEU A 46 1.20 1.83 -5.34
C LEU A 46 2.20 0.85 -4.72
N SER A 47 3.23 1.35 -4.04
CA SER A 47 4.18 0.52 -3.28
C SER A 47 3.48 -0.27 -2.18
N GLY A 48 2.59 0.38 -1.42
CA GLY A 48 1.75 -0.29 -0.42
C GLY A 48 0.88 -1.41 -1.03
N LEU A 49 0.24 -1.14 -2.17
CA LEU A 49 -0.59 -2.12 -2.89
C LEU A 49 0.22 -3.31 -3.41
N ILE A 50 1.44 -3.07 -3.91
CA ILE A 50 2.35 -4.15 -4.32
C ILE A 50 2.64 -5.05 -3.12
N GLY A 51 3.02 -4.48 -1.98
CA GLY A 51 3.30 -5.27 -0.78
C GLY A 51 2.08 -5.97 -0.20
N PHE A 52 0.89 -5.40 -0.31
CA PHE A 52 -0.36 -6.08 0.05
C PHE A 52 -0.62 -7.29 -0.85
N ASN A 53 -0.48 -7.15 -2.17
CA ASN A 53 -0.61 -8.28 -3.09
C ASN A 53 0.43 -9.39 -2.78
N MET A 54 1.64 -9.02 -2.36
CA MET A 54 2.66 -9.98 -1.93
C MET A 54 2.25 -10.72 -0.66
N ILE A 55 1.70 -10.02 0.34
CA ILE A 55 1.19 -10.63 1.58
C ILE A 55 0.09 -11.62 1.23
N VAL A 56 -0.90 -11.19 0.45
CA VAL A 56 -2.02 -12.02 0.02
C VAL A 56 -1.53 -13.29 -0.65
N ARG A 57 -0.64 -13.18 -1.65
CA ARG A 57 -0.10 -14.35 -2.36
C ARG A 57 0.68 -15.29 -1.44
N MET A 58 1.46 -14.72 -0.52
CA MET A 58 2.20 -15.51 0.47
C MET A 58 1.23 -16.26 1.37
N SER A 59 0.22 -15.59 1.94
CA SER A 59 -0.81 -16.21 2.78
C SER A 59 -1.59 -17.30 2.05
N GLU A 60 -1.89 -17.12 0.76
CA GLU A 60 -2.60 -18.12 -0.06
C GLU A 60 -1.76 -19.37 -0.39
N SER A 61 -0.43 -19.28 -0.30
CA SER A 61 0.47 -20.38 -0.66
C SER A 61 1.28 -20.92 0.51
N ILE A 62 1.15 -20.34 1.72
CA ILE A 62 2.05 -20.63 2.86
C ILE A 62 2.01 -22.10 3.28
N GLU A 63 0.84 -22.75 3.17
CA GLU A 63 0.64 -24.17 3.52
C GLU A 63 1.28 -25.15 2.51
N LEU A 64 1.66 -24.66 1.33
CA LEU A 64 2.29 -25.47 0.28
C LEU A 64 3.82 -25.59 0.46
N TYR A 65 4.41 -24.86 1.40
CA TYR A 65 5.84 -24.89 1.66
C TYR A 65 6.17 -25.92 2.75
N GLU A 66 7.21 -26.72 2.54
CA GLU A 66 7.73 -27.65 3.55
C GLU A 66 8.16 -26.92 4.85
N ASP A 67 8.68 -25.70 4.72
CA ASP A 67 9.04 -24.82 5.83
C ASP A 67 8.31 -23.46 5.69
N ALA A 68 7.12 -23.39 6.27
CA ALA A 68 6.29 -22.20 6.28
C ALA A 68 6.95 -21.00 6.99
N SER A 69 7.79 -21.25 8.02
CA SER A 69 8.47 -20.18 8.77
C SER A 69 9.50 -19.48 7.89
N LYS A 70 10.36 -20.27 7.23
CA LYS A 70 11.36 -19.74 6.29
C LYS A 70 10.71 -19.04 5.11
N ALA A 71 9.63 -19.60 4.56
CA ALA A 71 8.86 -18.98 3.47
C ALA A 71 8.28 -17.62 3.89
N GLY A 72 7.68 -17.55 5.08
CA GLY A 72 7.16 -16.31 5.67
C GLY A 72 8.24 -15.25 5.86
N TYR A 73 9.40 -15.62 6.39
CA TYR A 73 10.54 -14.71 6.55
C TYR A 73 11.06 -14.19 5.20
N ALA A 74 11.25 -15.08 4.23
CA ALA A 74 11.70 -14.69 2.89
C ALA A 74 10.70 -13.75 2.19
N GLY A 75 9.40 -14.02 2.32
CA GLY A 75 8.32 -13.16 1.82
C GLY A 75 8.35 -11.77 2.46
N TYR A 76 8.55 -11.71 3.79
CA TYR A 76 8.71 -10.46 4.52
C TYR A 76 9.93 -9.68 4.03
N LEU A 77 11.11 -10.31 3.95
CA LEU A 77 12.34 -9.67 3.50
C LEU A 77 12.20 -9.12 2.08
N ARG A 78 11.66 -9.92 1.15
CA ARG A 78 11.45 -9.52 -0.25
C ARG A 78 10.59 -8.26 -0.37
N ARG A 79 9.56 -8.13 0.48
CA ARG A 79 8.69 -6.95 0.50
C ARG A 79 9.45 -5.69 0.89
N TYR A 80 10.27 -5.74 1.95
CA TYR A 80 11.06 -4.58 2.38
C TYR A 80 12.16 -4.22 1.38
N VAL A 81 12.77 -5.20 0.74
CA VAL A 81 13.72 -4.94 -0.36
C VAL A 81 13.03 -4.19 -1.50
N ILE A 82 11.83 -4.63 -1.91
CA ILE A 82 11.05 -3.92 -2.94
C ILE A 82 10.68 -2.50 -2.50
N TYR A 83 10.26 -2.31 -1.25
CA TYR A 83 9.98 -0.97 -0.73
C TYR A 83 11.22 -0.08 -0.75
N ALA A 84 12.37 -0.59 -0.27
CA ALA A 84 13.63 0.13 -0.25
C ALA A 84 14.08 0.52 -1.67
N LEU A 85 13.94 -0.39 -2.64
CA LEU A 85 14.25 -0.11 -4.05
C LEU A 85 13.34 0.97 -4.62
N ILE A 86 12.02 0.85 -4.46
CA ILE A 86 11.08 1.85 -5.01
C ILE A 86 11.29 3.20 -4.34
N PHE A 87 11.40 3.25 -3.01
CA PHE A 87 11.58 4.50 -2.26
C PHE A 87 12.93 5.13 -2.55
N GLY A 88 14.00 4.32 -2.59
CA GLY A 88 15.35 4.78 -2.90
C GLY A 88 15.46 5.36 -4.31
N LEU A 89 14.92 4.67 -5.32
CA LEU A 89 14.90 5.17 -6.70
C LEU A 89 14.04 6.43 -6.85
N SER A 90 12.90 6.49 -6.17
CA SER A 90 12.02 7.66 -6.21
C SER A 90 12.66 8.87 -5.54
N ALA A 91 13.26 8.69 -4.37
CA ALA A 91 14.00 9.73 -3.67
C ALA A 91 15.21 10.22 -4.49
N TRP A 92 15.94 9.29 -5.13
CA TRP A 92 17.04 9.62 -6.04
C TRP A 92 16.58 10.46 -7.24
N ARG A 93 15.34 10.28 -7.70
CA ARG A 93 14.70 11.10 -8.75
C ARG A 93 14.07 12.40 -8.23
N GLY A 94 14.29 12.76 -6.96
CA GLY A 94 13.79 14.01 -6.37
C GLY A 94 12.34 13.96 -5.85
N VAL A 95 11.76 12.77 -5.74
CA VAL A 95 10.44 12.59 -5.12
C VAL A 95 10.55 12.76 -3.61
N ASN A 96 9.63 13.52 -3.02
CA ASN A 96 9.64 13.78 -1.59
C ASN A 96 9.38 12.50 -0.78
N VAL A 97 10.31 12.16 0.12
CA VAL A 97 10.24 10.93 0.95
C VAL A 97 9.03 10.92 1.88
N ILE A 98 8.66 12.07 2.45
CA ILE A 98 7.48 12.19 3.31
C ILE A 98 6.20 11.94 2.50
N ALA A 99 6.17 12.40 1.25
CA ALA A 99 5.05 12.11 0.35
C ALA A 99 4.92 10.62 0.01
N LEU A 100 6.05 9.92 -0.22
CA LEU A 100 6.07 8.46 -0.39
C LEU A 100 5.50 7.73 0.83
N LEU A 101 5.91 8.15 2.04
CA LEU A 101 5.39 7.59 3.28
C LEU A 101 3.90 7.89 3.46
N ALA A 102 3.46 9.11 3.17
CA ALA A 102 2.04 9.49 3.22
C ALA A 102 1.20 8.63 2.27
N GLY A 103 1.68 8.39 1.04
CA GLY A 103 1.07 7.47 0.10
C GLY A 103 0.94 6.04 0.63
N MET A 104 1.98 5.53 1.26
CA MET A 104 1.95 4.20 1.89
C MET A 104 0.96 4.15 3.07
N LEU A 105 0.84 5.24 3.82
CA LEU A 105 -0.18 5.39 4.88
C LEU A 105 -1.60 5.42 4.31
N CYS A 106 -1.86 6.04 3.14
CA CYS A 106 -3.18 5.98 2.50
C CYS A 106 -3.62 4.53 2.25
N HIS A 107 -2.71 3.67 1.80
CA HIS A 107 -3.02 2.24 1.64
C HIS A 107 -3.29 1.57 2.99
N LYS A 108 -2.47 1.80 4.03
CA LYS A 108 -2.71 1.25 5.38
C LYS A 108 -4.06 1.73 5.97
N ALA A 109 -4.38 3.00 5.80
CA ALA A 109 -5.64 3.58 6.20
C ALA A 109 -6.82 2.91 5.48
N SER A 110 -6.69 2.58 4.20
CA SER A 110 -7.74 1.87 3.47
C SER A 110 -8.08 0.49 4.05
N ILE A 111 -7.07 -0.22 4.57
CA ILE A 111 -7.28 -1.52 5.23
C ILE A 111 -8.05 -1.31 6.53
N LEU A 112 -7.66 -0.32 7.33
CA LEU A 112 -8.36 0.02 8.58
C LEU A 112 -9.80 0.47 8.33
N LEU A 113 -10.04 1.32 7.31
CA LEU A 113 -11.38 1.73 6.92
C LEU A 113 -12.22 0.55 6.46
N TYR A 114 -11.66 -0.35 5.65
CA TYR A 114 -12.36 -1.56 5.23
C TYR A 114 -12.79 -2.39 6.44
N VAL A 115 -11.87 -2.65 7.37
CA VAL A 115 -12.15 -3.40 8.60
C VAL A 115 -13.20 -2.69 9.45
N PHE A 116 -13.14 -1.36 9.56
CA PHE A 116 -14.12 -0.59 10.32
C PHE A 116 -15.52 -0.64 9.69
N LEU A 117 -15.62 -0.48 8.37
CA LEU A 117 -16.89 -0.53 7.62
C LEU A 117 -17.54 -1.91 7.61
N HIS A 118 -16.73 -2.97 7.69
CA HIS A 118 -17.19 -4.36 7.68
C HIS A 118 -17.11 -5.02 9.06
N ARG A 119 -16.79 -4.26 10.10
CA ARG A 119 -16.91 -4.72 11.47
C ARG A 119 -18.38 -5.00 11.68
N LYS A 120 -18.75 -6.29 11.77
CA LYS A 120 -20.06 -6.66 12.31
C LYS A 120 -20.13 -6.00 13.68
N GLU A 121 -21.18 -5.23 13.90
CA GLU A 121 -21.60 -4.80 15.23
C GLU A 121 -21.85 -6.10 16.01
N ASP A 122 -20.81 -6.62 16.67
CA ASP A 122 -20.93 -7.52 17.81
C ASP A 122 -21.32 -6.64 19.03
N ASP A 123 -22.44 -5.92 18.89
CA ASP A 123 -23.16 -5.32 20.02
C ASP A 123 -23.98 -6.41 20.74
#